data_AF-A0A951X889-F1
#
_entry.id   AF-A0A951X889-F1
#
_cell.length_a   1.000
_cell.length_b   1.000
_cell.length_c   1.000
_cell.angle_alpha   90.00
_cell.angle_beta   90.00
_cell.angle_gamma   90.00
#
_symmetry.space_group_name_H-M   'P 1'
#
loop_
_entity.id
_entity.type
_entity.pdbx_description
1 polymer ?
#
loop_
_entity_poly.entity_id
_entity_poly.type
_entity_poly.pdbx_seq_one_letter_code
_entity_poly.pdbx_strand_id
1 'polypeptide(L)'
;MRNLLFIAALALFAGSCTSARHSTVSVKESGGNATSNNPVFLNNIVFHHGSSASKKKAEAEIPSVPENDEVSHSYMFPAYTIEQTEALQFKYAILMNTEVEKLKNKELYKFIESWWGTPYRMGGSTSKGIDCSAFTQTLLSAIYGVDIPRTAIEQKKACTTIGENELREGDLVFFNTRGKGVTHVGVYLQDYKFVHAASSQGVMISSLYEPYWFKRLISAGRIVDDLTAAAVSLTNR
;
A
#
# COMPACT_ATOMS: atom_id res chain seq x y z
N MET A 1 -20.92 -54.38 34.08
CA MET A 1 -20.08 -54.93 35.16
C MET A 1 -18.67 -54.34 34.95
N ARG A 2 -18.07 -53.65 35.94
CA ARG A 2 -16.83 -54.08 36.68
C ARG A 2 -15.74 -54.62 35.72
N ASN A 3 -14.49 -54.16 35.64
CA ASN A 3 -13.57 -53.41 36.55
C ASN A 3 -12.40 -52.83 35.68
N LEU A 4 -11.45 -51.96 36.07
CA LEU A 4 -11.15 -51.12 37.26
C LEU A 4 -10.19 -49.95 36.83
N LEU A 5 -9.77 -49.08 37.76
CA LEU A 5 -8.62 -48.13 37.67
C LEU A 5 -7.26 -48.89 37.63
N PHE A 6 -6.08 -48.35 37.30
CA PHE A 6 -5.39 -47.08 37.64
C PHE A 6 -4.28 -46.79 36.57
N ILE A 7 -3.38 -45.78 36.59
CA ILE A 7 -3.02 -44.70 37.54
C ILE A 7 -2.55 -43.42 36.78
N ALA A 8 -2.11 -42.36 37.46
CA ALA A 8 -1.62 -41.10 36.88
C ALA A 8 -0.10 -40.87 37.03
N ALA A 9 0.49 -40.03 36.16
CA ALA A 9 1.82 -39.44 36.36
C ALA A 9 1.82 -37.95 35.94
N LEU A 10 1.66 -37.06 36.91
CA LEU A 10 1.77 -35.61 36.76
C LEU A 10 3.20 -35.18 37.08
N ALA A 11 3.94 -34.65 36.11
CA ALA A 11 5.28 -34.09 36.32
C ALA A 11 5.25 -32.57 36.16
N LEU A 12 4.99 -31.86 37.26
CA LEU A 12 5.22 -30.42 37.37
C LEU A 12 6.68 -30.18 37.70
N PHE A 13 7.41 -29.46 36.85
CA PHE A 13 8.67 -28.82 37.23
C PHE A 13 8.54 -27.31 37.10
N ALA A 14 8.29 -26.66 38.25
CA ALA A 14 8.38 -25.21 38.37
C ALA A 14 9.84 -24.82 38.64
N GLY A 15 10.44 -24.07 37.73
CA GLY A 15 11.71 -23.39 37.94
C GLY A 15 11.47 -21.89 38.13
N SER A 16 11.80 -21.36 39.30
CA SER A 16 11.85 -19.92 39.60
C SER A 16 13.19 -19.58 40.25
N CYS A 17 13.43 -18.28 40.51
CA CYS A 17 14.68 -17.63 40.94
C CYS A 17 15.56 -17.16 39.76
N THR A 18 16.09 -15.93 39.70
CA THR A 18 16.02 -14.80 40.66
C THR A 18 16.21 -13.46 39.93
N SER A 19 15.54 -12.40 40.41
CA SER A 19 15.82 -11.01 40.01
C SER A 19 16.90 -10.41 40.92
N ALA A 20 17.95 -9.80 40.35
CA ALA A 20 18.94 -9.06 41.12
C ALA A 20 19.62 -7.90 40.35
N ARG A 21 19.29 -6.69 40.81
CA ARG A 21 20.15 -5.48 40.91
C ARG A 21 20.58 -4.75 39.63
N HIS A 22 19.96 -3.59 39.50
CA HIS A 22 20.49 -2.36 38.92
C HIS A 22 21.88 -2.01 39.52
N SER A 23 22.86 -1.73 38.66
CA SER A 23 24.18 -1.23 39.06
C SER A 23 24.42 0.15 38.45
N THR A 24 24.27 1.18 39.28
CA THR A 24 24.76 2.53 38.95
C THR A 24 26.28 2.54 38.95
N VAL A 25 26.92 2.78 37.80
CA VAL A 25 28.36 3.03 37.71
C VAL A 25 28.58 4.53 37.59
N SER A 26 29.18 5.13 38.62
CA SER A 26 29.61 6.52 38.61
C SER A 26 30.86 6.71 37.74
N VAL A 27 30.98 7.90 37.15
CA VAL A 27 32.03 8.29 36.21
C VAL A 27 33.43 8.21 36.82
N LYS A 28 34.41 7.81 36.00
CA LYS A 28 35.81 8.23 36.15
C LYS A 28 36.37 8.61 34.78
N GLU A 29 36.70 9.88 34.58
CA GLU A 29 37.35 10.38 33.36
C GLU A 29 38.83 9.95 33.31
N SER A 30 39.31 9.58 32.12
CA SER A 30 40.70 9.78 31.70
C SER A 30 40.91 9.33 30.24
N GLY A 31 40.87 10.30 29.31
CA GLY A 31 41.69 10.35 28.09
C GLY A 31 41.59 9.24 27.02
N GLY A 32 41.25 9.64 25.78
CA GLY A 32 41.88 9.04 24.59
C GLY A 32 40.97 8.51 23.47
N ASN A 33 40.61 9.43 22.56
CA ASN A 33 40.47 9.22 21.10
C ASN A 33 39.26 8.44 20.52
N ALA A 34 38.83 8.94 19.35
CA ALA A 34 37.64 8.62 18.54
C ALA A 34 37.43 7.10 18.24
N THR A 35 36.22 6.60 17.96
CA THR A 35 35.17 7.13 17.06
C THR A 35 33.76 6.66 17.44
N SER A 36 32.73 7.51 17.26
CA SER A 36 31.32 7.11 17.36
C SER A 36 30.47 7.90 16.36
N ASN A 37 29.88 7.19 15.39
CA ASN A 37 28.96 7.76 14.41
C ASN A 37 27.57 7.98 15.06
N ASN A 38 27.42 9.11 15.76
CA ASN A 38 26.13 9.60 16.21
C ASN A 38 25.83 10.91 15.44
N PRO A 39 24.70 11.04 14.72
CA PRO A 39 24.45 12.19 13.87
C PRO A 39 24.30 13.47 14.71
N VAL A 40 25.14 14.46 14.43
CA VAL A 40 25.06 15.79 15.03
C VAL A 40 24.05 16.62 14.24
N PHE A 41 22.96 17.02 14.89
CA PHE A 41 21.99 17.95 14.31
C PHE A 41 22.56 19.38 14.32
N LEU A 42 22.47 20.06 13.16
CA LEU A 42 22.93 21.43 13.00
C LEU A 42 21.90 22.40 13.58
N ASN A 43 22.12 22.86 14.83
CA ASN A 43 21.20 23.75 15.53
C ASN A 43 21.19 25.22 15.02
N ASN A 44 21.96 25.55 13.97
CA ASN A 44 22.15 26.92 13.47
C ASN A 44 21.85 27.06 11.97
N ILE A 45 20.72 26.51 11.50
CA ILE A 45 20.17 26.88 10.19
C ILE A 45 19.23 28.08 10.36
N VAL A 46 19.79 29.29 10.25
CA VAL A 46 19.02 30.54 10.26
C VAL A 46 18.57 30.85 8.84
N PHE A 47 17.27 30.68 8.55
CA PHE A 47 16.69 31.03 7.26
C PHE A 47 16.47 32.54 7.14
N HIS A 48 17.42 33.24 6.50
CA HIS A 48 17.23 34.65 6.13
C HIS A 48 16.45 34.78 4.82
N HIS A 49 15.20 35.24 4.92
CA HIS A 49 14.40 35.69 3.77
C HIS A 49 14.68 37.20 3.54
N GLY A 50 15.28 37.59 2.40
CA GLY A 50 15.37 39.01 2.02
C GLY A 50 16.56 39.46 1.15
N SER A 51 16.33 39.50 -0.17
CA SER A 51 16.77 40.50 -1.18
C SER A 51 18.17 41.16 -1.18
N SER A 52 18.80 41.12 -2.37
CA SER A 52 19.80 42.07 -2.95
C SER A 52 21.22 42.14 -2.32
N ALA A 53 22.35 42.20 -3.05
CA ALA A 53 22.71 42.02 -4.47
C ALA A 53 24.26 41.74 -4.54
N SER A 54 25.07 41.79 -5.62
CA SER A 54 24.95 42.26 -7.02
C SER A 54 26.14 41.76 -7.90
N LYS A 55 26.13 42.12 -9.20
CA LYS A 55 27.24 42.13 -10.19
C LYS A 55 27.98 40.83 -10.58
N LYS A 56 27.64 40.31 -11.76
CA LYS A 56 28.56 40.33 -12.94
C LYS A 56 27.77 40.29 -14.27
N LYS A 57 28.38 40.79 -15.35
CA LYS A 57 27.76 41.15 -16.63
C LYS A 57 28.17 40.17 -17.74
N ALA A 58 27.22 39.74 -18.56
CA ALA A 58 27.45 39.22 -19.91
C ALA A 58 26.14 39.36 -20.73
N GLU A 59 26.14 40.18 -21.78
CA GLU A 59 25.03 40.27 -22.73
C GLU A 59 24.94 39.02 -23.62
N ALA A 60 23.72 38.58 -23.89
CA ALA A 60 23.32 37.89 -25.11
C ALA A 60 21.92 38.40 -25.48
N GLU A 61 21.77 38.97 -26.68
CA GLU A 61 20.51 39.56 -27.13
C GLU A 61 19.46 38.48 -27.41
N ILE A 62 18.23 38.69 -26.95
CA ILE A 62 17.04 37.91 -27.34
C ILE A 62 16.05 38.92 -27.95
N PRO A 63 15.51 38.67 -29.17
CA PRO A 63 14.63 39.63 -29.84
C PRO A 63 13.35 39.95 -29.06
N SER A 64 12.92 41.20 -29.14
CA SER A 64 11.65 41.68 -28.56
C SER A 64 10.45 41.05 -29.27
N VAL A 65 9.62 40.32 -28.51
CA VAL A 65 8.27 39.90 -28.91
C VAL A 65 7.27 40.91 -28.32
N PRO A 66 6.31 41.43 -29.10
CA PRO A 66 5.50 42.57 -28.67
C PRO A 66 4.55 42.24 -27.52
N GLU A 67 4.41 43.23 -26.65
CA GLU A 67 3.44 43.36 -25.59
C GLU A 67 2.01 43.49 -26.16
N ASN A 68 1.14 42.52 -25.85
CA ASN A 68 -0.31 42.66 -25.71
C ASN A 68 -0.94 41.30 -25.35
N ASP A 69 -1.58 41.22 -24.19
CA ASP A 69 -2.93 40.67 -24.02
C ASP A 69 -3.35 40.78 -22.54
N GLU A 70 -4.07 41.85 -22.22
CA GLU A 70 -4.78 41.96 -20.95
C GLU A 70 -5.99 41.00 -20.95
N VAL A 71 -5.86 39.85 -20.29
CA VAL A 71 -7.04 39.11 -19.79
C VAL A 71 -6.88 38.84 -18.31
N SER A 72 -7.44 39.75 -17.52
CA SER A 72 -7.61 39.56 -16.08
C SER A 72 -8.62 38.44 -15.81
N HIS A 73 -8.14 37.29 -15.35
CA HIS A 73 -8.96 36.34 -14.59
C HIS A 73 -8.32 36.14 -13.22
N SER A 74 -8.86 36.87 -12.25
CA SER A 74 -8.50 36.77 -10.84
C SER A 74 -8.99 35.43 -10.28
N TYR A 75 -8.17 34.39 -10.43
CA TYR A 75 -8.39 33.08 -9.81
C TYR A 75 -8.12 33.13 -8.30
N MET A 76 -9.02 33.82 -7.59
CA MET A 76 -9.13 33.83 -6.13
C MET A 76 -9.73 32.48 -5.68
N PHE A 77 -8.93 31.41 -5.72
CA PHE A 77 -9.33 30.12 -5.18
C PHE A 77 -9.41 30.20 -3.64
N PRO A 78 -10.54 29.85 -3.01
CA PRO A 78 -10.68 29.93 -1.57
C PRO A 78 -9.84 28.84 -0.88
N ALA A 79 -8.83 29.28 -0.13
CA ALA A 79 -7.88 28.43 0.57
C ALA A 79 -8.50 27.74 1.81
N TYR A 80 -9.40 26.77 1.61
CA TYR A 80 -9.87 25.90 2.69
C TYR A 80 -10.33 24.48 2.31
N THR A 81 -10.38 24.10 1.03
CA THR A 81 -10.97 22.80 0.61
C THR A 81 -10.00 21.85 -0.14
N ILE A 82 -8.72 22.21 -0.30
CA ILE A 82 -7.77 21.46 -1.13
C ILE A 82 -6.88 20.50 -0.31
N GLU A 83 -6.50 20.87 0.92
CA GLU A 83 -5.36 20.26 1.64
C GLU A 83 -5.49 18.77 2.01
N GLN A 84 -6.70 18.20 2.08
CA GLN A 84 -6.87 16.80 2.55
C GLN A 84 -6.85 15.75 1.42
N THR A 85 -7.20 16.09 0.18
CA THR A 85 -7.16 15.10 -0.92
C THR A 85 -5.75 14.83 -1.44
N GLU A 86 -4.82 15.75 -1.25
CA GLU A 86 -3.43 15.60 -1.73
C GLU A 86 -2.61 14.69 -0.81
N ALA A 87 -2.69 14.88 0.51
CA ALA A 87 -1.88 14.11 1.47
C ALA A 87 -2.06 12.58 1.32
N LEU A 88 -3.29 12.13 1.05
CA LEU A 88 -3.57 10.71 0.81
C LEU A 88 -2.98 10.24 -0.53
N GLN A 89 -3.13 11.04 -1.59
CA GLN A 89 -2.58 10.73 -2.92
C GLN A 89 -1.06 10.65 -2.87
N PHE A 90 -0.39 11.58 -2.18
CA PHE A 90 1.06 11.54 -1.93
C PHE A 90 1.48 10.33 -1.10
N LYS A 91 0.73 9.96 -0.04
CA LYS A 91 1.00 8.73 0.75
C LYS A 91 1.05 7.49 -0.15
N TYR A 92 0.05 7.30 -1.01
CA TYR A 92 -0.01 6.13 -1.90
C TYR A 92 0.99 6.21 -3.05
N ALA A 93 1.32 7.41 -3.55
CA ALA A 93 2.37 7.62 -4.56
C ALA A 93 3.74 7.17 -4.04
N ILE A 94 4.09 7.57 -2.80
CA ILE A 94 5.31 7.14 -2.11
C ILE A 94 5.29 5.61 -1.87
N LEU A 95 4.19 5.09 -1.33
CA LEU A 95 4.08 3.67 -0.96
C LEU A 95 4.19 2.74 -2.19
N MET A 96 3.61 3.13 -3.32
CA MET A 96 3.67 2.36 -4.56
C MET A 96 4.90 2.67 -5.41
N ASN A 97 5.69 3.69 -5.05
CA ASN A 97 6.80 4.25 -5.81
C ASN A 97 6.37 4.63 -7.24
N THR A 98 5.48 5.61 -7.34
CA THR A 98 4.92 6.10 -8.61
C THR A 98 4.60 7.60 -8.57
N GLU A 99 4.34 8.18 -9.74
CA GLU A 99 3.95 9.58 -9.90
C GLU A 99 2.56 9.85 -9.32
N VAL A 100 2.39 10.96 -8.60
CA VAL A 100 1.13 11.29 -7.91
C VAL A 100 -0.01 11.52 -8.91
N GLU A 101 0.32 12.05 -10.09
CA GLU A 101 -0.56 12.35 -11.23
C GLU A 101 -1.15 11.09 -11.88
N LYS A 102 -0.51 9.92 -11.69
CA LYS A 102 -1.04 8.63 -12.15
C LYS A 102 -2.17 8.13 -11.26
N LEU A 103 -2.20 8.53 -9.98
CA LEU A 103 -3.18 8.06 -8.98
C LEU A 103 -4.54 8.76 -9.09
N LYS A 104 -5.20 8.57 -10.24
CA LYS A 104 -6.44 9.28 -10.58
C LYS A 104 -7.65 8.79 -9.78
N ASN A 105 -7.69 7.52 -9.39
CA ASN A 105 -8.82 6.94 -8.66
C ASN A 105 -8.78 7.25 -7.14
N LYS A 106 -9.12 8.50 -6.79
CA LYS A 106 -9.09 8.97 -5.40
C LYS A 106 -9.99 8.15 -4.46
N GLU A 107 -11.13 7.64 -4.94
CA GLU A 107 -12.05 6.84 -4.11
C GLU A 107 -11.50 5.44 -3.81
N LEU A 108 -10.80 4.81 -4.76
CA LEU A 108 -10.06 3.56 -4.50
C LEU A 108 -9.06 3.74 -3.35
N TYR A 109 -8.23 4.77 -3.37
CA TYR A 109 -7.22 4.99 -2.33
C TYR A 109 -7.84 5.37 -0.97
N LYS A 110 -8.98 6.09 -0.95
CA LYS A 110 -9.77 6.30 0.28
C LYS A 110 -10.34 4.99 0.83
N PHE A 111 -10.85 4.11 -0.03
CA PHE A 111 -11.34 2.80 0.37
C PHE A 111 -10.19 1.96 0.95
N ILE A 112 -9.06 1.87 0.24
CA ILE A 112 -7.87 1.14 0.73
C ILE A 112 -7.42 1.70 2.09
N GLU A 113 -7.44 3.02 2.28
CA GLU A 113 -7.13 3.66 3.57
C GLU A 113 -8.08 3.22 4.69
N SER A 114 -9.39 3.23 4.43
CA SER A 114 -10.41 2.84 5.42
C SER A 114 -10.31 1.38 5.86
N TRP A 115 -9.70 0.52 5.03
CA TRP A 115 -9.45 -0.88 5.32
C TRP A 115 -8.02 -1.16 5.78
N TRP A 116 -7.09 -0.21 5.66
CA TRP A 116 -5.65 -0.43 5.85
C TRP A 116 -5.32 -1.06 7.22
N GLY A 117 -4.53 -2.13 7.20
CA GLY A 117 -4.17 -2.88 8.41
C GLY A 117 -5.31 -3.73 9.02
N THR A 118 -6.50 -3.78 8.43
CA THR A 118 -7.60 -4.66 8.93
C THR A 118 -7.09 -6.10 9.04
N PRO A 119 -7.13 -6.74 10.22
CA PRO A 119 -6.53 -8.05 10.42
C PRO A 119 -7.11 -9.13 9.50
N TYR A 120 -6.28 -10.09 9.09
CA TYR A 120 -6.76 -11.22 8.32
C TYR A 120 -7.59 -12.17 9.19
N ARG A 121 -8.78 -12.53 8.72
CA ARG A 121 -9.62 -13.56 9.35
C ARG A 121 -10.27 -14.42 8.28
N MET A 122 -9.93 -15.71 8.25
CA MET A 122 -10.57 -16.71 7.37
C MET A 122 -12.10 -16.67 7.52
N GLY A 123 -12.83 -16.53 6.40
CA GLY A 123 -14.28 -16.40 6.37
C GLY A 123 -14.81 -15.01 6.76
N GLY A 124 -13.97 -14.13 7.29
CA GLY A 124 -14.34 -12.79 7.74
C GLY A 124 -14.63 -11.83 6.59
N SER A 125 -15.50 -10.85 6.86
CA SER A 125 -16.00 -9.85 5.90
C SER A 125 -16.27 -8.49 6.57
N THR A 126 -15.48 -8.12 7.60
CA THR A 126 -15.72 -6.91 8.41
C THR A 126 -14.41 -6.19 8.74
N SER A 127 -14.48 -4.92 9.15
CA SER A 127 -13.32 -4.14 9.65
C SER A 127 -12.67 -4.69 10.94
N LYS A 128 -13.30 -5.69 11.60
CA LYS A 128 -12.69 -6.45 12.72
C LYS A 128 -11.93 -7.69 12.25
N GLY A 129 -11.98 -8.02 10.96
CA GLY A 129 -11.35 -9.21 10.39
C GLY A 129 -11.95 -9.57 9.03
N ILE A 130 -11.10 -9.66 8.01
CA ILE A 130 -11.48 -9.96 6.62
C ILE A 130 -10.53 -10.97 5.97
N ASP A 131 -11.02 -11.83 5.07
CA ASP A 131 -10.14 -12.64 4.21
C ASP A 131 -9.89 -12.01 2.83
N CYS A 132 -8.93 -12.56 2.10
CA CYS A 132 -8.50 -12.00 0.81
C CYS A 132 -9.63 -11.93 -0.23
N SER A 133 -10.52 -12.93 -0.28
CA SER A 133 -11.63 -12.96 -1.24
C SER A 133 -12.84 -12.14 -0.81
N ALA A 134 -13.09 -11.97 0.50
CA ALA A 134 -14.07 -10.99 0.98
C ALA A 134 -13.58 -9.56 0.75
N PHE A 135 -12.28 -9.31 0.91
CA PHE A 135 -11.70 -7.99 0.68
C PHE A 135 -11.79 -7.59 -0.81
N THR A 136 -11.43 -8.48 -1.74
CA THR A 136 -11.62 -8.23 -3.18
C THR A 136 -13.09 -8.01 -3.50
N GLN A 137 -14.00 -8.86 -3.01
CA GLN A 137 -15.44 -8.72 -3.21
C GLN A 137 -15.97 -7.36 -2.74
N THR A 138 -15.56 -6.93 -1.55
CA THR A 138 -15.98 -5.64 -0.98
C THR A 138 -15.43 -4.45 -1.78
N LEU A 139 -14.17 -4.54 -2.24
CA LEU A 139 -13.53 -3.50 -3.04
C LEU A 139 -14.16 -3.38 -4.43
N LEU A 140 -14.34 -4.50 -5.15
CA LEU A 140 -14.92 -4.48 -6.50
C LEU A 140 -16.36 -3.98 -6.50
N SER A 141 -17.18 -4.40 -5.52
CA SER A 141 -18.56 -3.92 -5.37
C SER A 141 -18.59 -2.43 -5.03
N ALA A 142 -17.75 -1.95 -4.10
CA ALA A 142 -17.77 -0.55 -3.65
C ALA A 142 -17.15 0.47 -4.64
N ILE A 143 -16.11 0.10 -5.38
CA ILE A 143 -15.36 1.02 -6.26
C ILE A 143 -15.78 0.92 -7.72
N TYR A 144 -16.10 -0.29 -8.19
CA TYR A 144 -16.38 -0.55 -9.60
C TYR A 144 -17.82 -0.99 -9.86
N GLY A 145 -18.64 -1.20 -8.82
CA GLY A 145 -20.01 -1.68 -8.95
C GLY A 145 -20.10 -3.15 -9.39
N VAL A 146 -19.03 -3.93 -9.24
CA VAL A 146 -18.93 -5.30 -9.74
C VAL A 146 -19.03 -6.31 -8.60
N ASP A 147 -20.12 -7.07 -8.57
CA ASP A 147 -20.28 -8.18 -7.63
C ASP A 147 -19.60 -9.45 -8.14
N ILE A 148 -18.79 -10.08 -7.29
CA ILE A 148 -18.02 -11.28 -7.61
C ILE A 148 -18.26 -12.40 -6.59
N PRO A 149 -18.01 -13.68 -6.94
CA PRO A 149 -18.17 -14.80 -6.02
C PRO A 149 -17.37 -14.69 -4.70
N ARG A 150 -17.79 -15.43 -3.68
CA ARG A 150 -17.24 -15.30 -2.31
C ARG A 150 -15.83 -15.88 -2.15
N THR A 151 -15.44 -16.88 -2.92
CA THR A 151 -14.12 -17.55 -2.77
C THR A 151 -13.15 -17.18 -3.89
N ALA A 152 -11.84 -17.13 -3.59
CA ALA A 152 -10.81 -16.82 -4.57
C ALA A 152 -10.79 -17.77 -5.79
N ILE A 153 -11.19 -19.04 -5.60
CA ILE A 153 -11.28 -20.03 -6.68
C ILE A 153 -12.43 -19.70 -7.64
N GLU A 154 -13.58 -19.29 -7.11
CA GLU A 154 -14.75 -18.90 -7.91
C GLU A 154 -14.53 -17.54 -8.59
N GLN A 155 -13.89 -16.58 -7.90
CA GLN A 155 -13.46 -15.32 -8.51
C GLN A 155 -12.55 -15.58 -9.72
N LYS A 156 -11.57 -16.49 -9.60
CA LYS A 156 -10.70 -16.90 -10.72
C LYS A 156 -11.45 -17.57 -11.88
N LYS A 157 -12.60 -18.21 -11.61
CA LYS A 157 -13.47 -18.80 -12.66
C LYS A 157 -14.37 -17.76 -13.32
N ALA A 158 -14.73 -16.68 -12.62
CA ALA A 158 -15.52 -15.58 -13.14
C ALA A 158 -14.70 -14.61 -14.02
N CYS A 159 -13.38 -14.56 -13.84
CA CYS A 159 -12.52 -13.73 -14.67
C CYS A 159 -12.18 -14.34 -16.04
N THR A 160 -12.10 -13.49 -17.07
CA THR A 160 -11.29 -13.77 -18.26
C THR A 160 -9.81 -13.61 -17.90
N THR A 161 -8.98 -14.60 -18.23
CA THR A 161 -7.52 -14.53 -18.02
C THR A 161 -6.89 -13.43 -18.87
N ILE A 162 -5.94 -12.68 -18.31
CA ILE A 162 -5.19 -11.61 -19.00
C ILE A 162 -3.68 -11.81 -18.83
N GLY A 163 -2.88 -11.30 -19.77
CA GLY A 163 -1.43 -11.24 -19.64
C GLY A 163 -0.97 -10.22 -18.60
N GLU A 164 0.23 -10.42 -18.02
CA GLU A 164 0.82 -9.45 -17.06
C GLU A 164 1.07 -8.08 -17.68
N ASN A 165 1.31 -8.01 -18.99
CA ASN A 165 1.43 -6.79 -19.78
C ASN A 165 0.08 -6.10 -20.11
N GLU A 166 -1.04 -6.74 -19.79
CA GLU A 166 -2.40 -6.23 -20.02
C GLU A 166 -3.11 -5.79 -18.73
N LEU A 167 -2.42 -5.90 -17.58
CA LEU A 167 -2.90 -5.54 -16.24
C LEU A 167 -3.29 -4.05 -16.15
N ARG A 168 -4.46 -3.81 -15.58
CA ARG A 168 -5.07 -2.49 -15.32
C ARG A 168 -5.64 -2.45 -13.91
N GLU A 169 -5.78 -1.24 -13.38
CA GLU A 169 -6.39 -1.00 -12.07
C GLU A 169 -7.76 -1.70 -11.97
N GLY A 170 -7.98 -2.47 -10.90
CA GLY A 170 -9.20 -3.26 -10.68
C GLY A 170 -9.11 -4.73 -11.11
N ASP A 171 -8.11 -5.15 -11.89
CA ASP A 171 -7.93 -6.56 -12.25
C ASP A 171 -7.59 -7.44 -11.02
N LEU A 172 -7.95 -8.73 -11.06
CA LEU A 172 -7.64 -9.67 -9.99
C LEU A 172 -6.34 -10.44 -10.27
N VAL A 173 -5.48 -10.53 -9.26
CA VAL A 173 -4.25 -11.34 -9.29
C VAL A 173 -4.36 -12.50 -8.31
N PHE A 174 -4.08 -13.72 -8.79
CA PHE A 174 -4.33 -14.98 -8.08
C PHE A 174 -3.03 -15.72 -7.76
N PHE A 175 -2.91 -16.25 -6.53
CA PHE A 175 -1.66 -16.82 -6.04
C PHE A 175 -1.81 -18.20 -5.36
N ASN A 176 -0.73 -18.98 -5.39
CA ASN A 176 -0.57 -20.24 -4.69
C ASN A 176 0.24 -20.07 -3.40
N THR A 177 -0.40 -19.63 -2.31
CA THR A 177 0.26 -19.44 -1.00
C THR A 177 0.30 -20.71 -0.15
N ARG A 178 -0.53 -21.73 -0.45
CA ARG A 178 -0.68 -22.96 0.35
C ARG A 178 -0.37 -24.27 -0.40
N GLY A 179 0.22 -24.20 -1.58
CA GLY A 179 0.63 -25.35 -2.38
C GLY A 179 -0.50 -26.11 -3.10
N LYS A 180 -1.72 -25.57 -3.16
CA LYS A 180 -2.93 -26.25 -3.70
C LYS A 180 -3.76 -25.34 -4.60
N GLY A 181 -3.16 -24.87 -5.69
CA GLY A 181 -3.81 -23.99 -6.66
C GLY A 181 -4.12 -22.59 -6.09
N VAL A 182 -5.19 -21.96 -6.59
CA VAL A 182 -5.61 -20.62 -6.15
C VAL A 182 -6.01 -20.66 -4.69
N THR A 183 -5.18 -20.04 -3.85
CA THR A 183 -5.31 -20.05 -2.38
C THR A 183 -5.21 -18.66 -1.77
N HIS A 184 -4.94 -17.64 -2.59
CA HIS A 184 -4.93 -16.23 -2.25
C HIS A 184 -5.27 -15.36 -3.47
N VAL A 185 -5.77 -14.15 -3.24
CA VAL A 185 -6.16 -13.19 -4.29
C VAL A 185 -5.90 -11.76 -3.82
N GLY A 186 -5.65 -10.84 -4.75
CA GLY A 186 -5.61 -9.39 -4.52
C GLY A 186 -6.12 -8.61 -5.73
N VAL A 187 -6.31 -7.30 -5.56
CA VAL A 187 -6.70 -6.37 -6.63
C VAL A 187 -5.47 -5.61 -7.12
N TYR A 188 -5.19 -5.66 -8.41
CA TYR A 188 -4.13 -4.91 -9.05
C TYR A 188 -4.44 -3.40 -9.05
N LEU A 189 -3.41 -2.60 -8.82
CA LEU A 189 -3.48 -1.15 -8.82
C LEU A 189 -2.79 -0.61 -10.08
N GLN A 190 -1.47 -0.46 -10.00
CA GLN A 190 -0.59 -0.02 -11.09
C GLN A 190 0.87 -0.33 -10.70
N ASP A 191 1.82 -0.18 -11.62
CA ASP A 191 3.27 -0.30 -11.36
C ASP A 191 3.65 -1.59 -10.61
N TYR A 192 3.01 -2.70 -11.02
CA TYR A 192 3.14 -4.03 -10.44
C TYR A 192 2.72 -4.14 -8.96
N LYS A 193 1.97 -3.16 -8.43
CA LYS A 193 1.40 -3.17 -7.08
C LYS A 193 -0.02 -3.75 -7.07
N PHE A 194 -0.35 -4.42 -5.98
CA PHE A 194 -1.68 -4.95 -5.73
C PHE A 194 -2.02 -4.84 -4.24
N VAL A 195 -3.30 -4.62 -3.93
CA VAL A 195 -3.83 -4.57 -2.56
C VAL A 195 -4.51 -5.89 -2.19
N HIS A 196 -4.29 -6.37 -0.97
CA HIS A 196 -4.87 -7.62 -0.47
C HIS A 196 -4.89 -7.70 1.06
N ALA A 197 -5.73 -8.57 1.63
CA ALA A 197 -5.66 -8.94 3.05
C ALA A 197 -4.57 -9.99 3.28
N ALA A 198 -3.38 -9.60 3.73
CA ALA A 198 -2.26 -10.46 4.07
C ALA A 198 -2.48 -11.20 5.40
N SER A 199 -2.16 -12.50 5.46
CA SER A 199 -2.35 -13.31 6.67
C SER A 199 -1.53 -12.87 7.88
N SER A 200 -0.44 -12.12 7.68
CA SER A 200 0.47 -11.64 8.72
C SER A 200 0.24 -10.18 9.13
N GLN A 201 -0.13 -9.32 8.19
CA GLN A 201 -0.16 -7.85 8.38
C GLN A 201 -1.53 -7.20 8.09
N GLY A 202 -2.54 -7.99 7.76
CA GLY A 202 -3.86 -7.47 7.40
C GLY A 202 -3.90 -6.86 6.00
N VAL A 203 -4.85 -5.97 5.74
CA VAL A 203 -4.95 -5.29 4.44
C VAL A 203 -3.73 -4.39 4.20
N MET A 204 -3.02 -4.68 3.12
CA MET A 204 -1.80 -3.97 2.71
C MET A 204 -1.63 -3.98 1.19
N ILE A 205 -0.67 -3.21 0.70
CA ILE A 205 -0.19 -3.27 -0.68
C ILE A 205 1.16 -4.00 -0.72
N SER A 206 1.32 -4.86 -1.72
CA SER A 206 2.56 -5.56 -2.07
C SER A 206 2.88 -5.40 -3.55
N SER A 207 4.10 -5.73 -3.95
CA SER A 207 4.57 -5.79 -5.33
C SER A 207 4.59 -7.22 -5.86
N LEU A 208 4.13 -7.42 -7.11
CA LEU A 208 4.25 -8.69 -7.83
C LEU A 208 5.70 -9.14 -8.02
N TYR A 209 6.65 -8.19 -7.99
CA TYR A 209 8.10 -8.46 -8.09
C TYR A 209 8.77 -8.77 -6.74
N GLU A 210 8.04 -8.76 -5.61
CA GLU A 210 8.58 -9.33 -4.39
C GLU A 210 8.83 -10.85 -4.58
N PRO A 211 9.99 -11.40 -4.19
CA PRO A 211 10.32 -12.82 -4.41
C PRO A 211 9.32 -13.81 -3.79
N TYR A 212 8.52 -13.39 -2.81
CA TYR A 212 7.44 -14.19 -2.25
C TYR A 212 6.25 -14.30 -3.20
N TRP A 213 5.78 -13.18 -3.76
CA TRP A 213 4.61 -13.10 -4.62
C TRP A 213 4.91 -13.54 -6.05
N PHE A 214 6.05 -13.14 -6.61
CA PHE A 214 6.50 -13.54 -7.95
C PHE A 214 6.48 -15.06 -8.14
N LYS A 215 7.08 -15.80 -7.19
CA LYS A 215 7.13 -17.28 -7.19
C LYS A 215 5.76 -17.96 -6.97
N ARG A 216 4.72 -17.20 -6.66
CA ARG A 216 3.38 -17.72 -6.29
C ARG A 216 2.28 -17.25 -7.21
N LEU A 217 2.55 -16.30 -8.11
CA LEU A 217 1.57 -15.84 -9.10
C LEU A 217 1.15 -17.02 -9.98
N ILE A 218 -0.17 -17.22 -10.13
CA ILE A 218 -0.77 -18.27 -10.97
C ILE A 218 -1.26 -17.64 -12.28
N SER A 219 -2.00 -16.54 -12.16
CA SER A 219 -2.69 -15.87 -13.26
C SER A 219 -3.20 -14.51 -12.81
N ALA A 220 -3.34 -13.58 -13.75
CA ALA A 220 -4.21 -12.42 -13.62
C ALA A 220 -5.54 -12.67 -14.35
N GLY A 221 -6.59 -11.94 -13.99
CA GLY A 221 -7.86 -11.98 -14.70
C GLY A 221 -8.74 -10.76 -14.46
N ARG A 222 -9.49 -10.37 -15.50
CA ARG A 222 -10.45 -9.27 -15.49
C ARG A 222 -11.86 -9.82 -15.39
N ILE A 223 -12.70 -9.23 -14.54
CA ILE A 223 -14.15 -9.47 -14.61
C ILE A 223 -14.67 -8.68 -15.81
N VAL A 224 -15.34 -9.36 -16.73
CA VAL A 224 -16.02 -8.74 -17.87
C VAL A 224 -17.51 -8.80 -17.55
N ASP A 225 -18.07 -7.68 -17.15
CA ASP A 225 -19.53 -7.55 -17.00
C ASP A 225 -20.17 -7.55 -18.40
N ASP A 226 -21.38 -8.09 -18.56
CA ASP A 226 -22.01 -8.33 -19.86
C ASP A 226 -22.14 -7.04 -20.70
N LEU A 227 -22.37 -5.91 -20.01
CA LEU A 227 -22.39 -4.57 -20.61
C LEU A 227 -21.03 -4.18 -21.22
N THR A 228 -19.92 -4.54 -20.57
CA THR A 228 -18.56 -4.29 -21.07
C THR A 228 -18.15 -5.29 -22.16
N ALA A 229 -18.60 -6.55 -22.08
CA ALA A 229 -18.39 -7.54 -23.13
C ALA A 229 -19.05 -7.10 -24.45
N ALA A 230 -20.28 -6.60 -24.38
CA ALA A 230 -21.01 -6.08 -25.53
C ALA A 230 -20.31 -4.87 -26.16
N ALA A 231 -19.82 -3.92 -25.35
CA ALA A 231 -19.10 -2.75 -25.85
C ALA A 231 -17.80 -3.12 -26.57
N VAL A 232 -16.98 -4.00 -25.99
CA VAL A 232 -15.70 -4.46 -26.59
C VAL A 232 -15.93 -5.24 -27.88
N SER A 233 -17.02 -6.01 -27.99
CA SER A 233 -17.39 -6.73 -29.22
C SER A 233 -17.84 -5.82 -30.37
N LEU A 234 -18.19 -4.55 -30.11
CA LEU A 234 -18.60 -3.59 -31.15
C LEU A 234 -17.43 -2.77 -31.69
N THR A 235 -16.39 -2.54 -30.88
CA THR A 235 -15.16 -1.82 -31.30
C THR A 235 -14.15 -2.68 -32.07
N ASN A 236 -14.30 -4.01 -32.08
CA ASN A 236 -13.43 -4.95 -32.80
C ASN A 236 -14.05 -5.45 -34.12
N ARG A 237 -14.85 -4.62 -34.80
CA ARG A 237 -15.43 -4.87 -36.13
C ARG A 237 -15.05 -3.77 -37.12
#